data_AF-A0A5C5VLX4-F1
#
_entry.id   AF-A0A5C5VLX4-F1
#
_cell.length_a   1.000
_cell.length_b   1.000
_cell.length_c   1.000
_cell.angle_alpha   90.00
_cell.angle_beta   90.00
_cell.angle_gamma   90.00
#
_symmetry.space_group_name_H-M   'P 1'
#
loop_
_entity.id
_entity.type
_entity.pdbx_description
1 polymer ?
#
loop_
_entity_poly.entity_id
_entity_poly.type
_entity_poly.pdbx_seq_one_letter_code
_entity_poly.pdbx_strand_id
1 'polypeptide(L)' 'MLVLTRKPGETIRIGDDIVITISQLKGGRVRVGIDAPAEMGIRRGELDDHQDKQPELPAAIPFYSHAGTHAQNSYVG' A
#
# COMPACT_ATOMS: atom_id res chain seq x y z
N MET A 1 -8.01 -1.65 19.39
CA MET A 1 -8.74 -2.82 18.89
C MET A 1 -10.11 -2.85 19.56
N LEU A 2 -11.19 -2.84 18.78
CA LEU A 2 -12.57 -2.99 19.27
C LEU A 2 -13.07 -4.39 18.86
N VAL A 3 -13.71 -5.12 19.78
CA VAL A 3 -14.18 -6.49 19.56
C VAL A 3 -15.70 -6.54 19.70
N LEU A 4 -16.38 -7.05 18.68
CA LEU A 4 -17.83 -7.13 18.62
C LEU A 4 -18.25 -8.53 18.15
N THR A 5 -19.24 -9.11 18.81
CA THR A 5 -19.86 -10.38 18.39
C THR A 5 -21.10 -10.07 17.59
N ARG A 6 -21.19 -10.60 16.36
CA ARG A 6 -22.33 -10.43 15.45
C ARG A 6 -22.91 -11.78 15.02
N LYS A 7 -24.24 -11.86 14.93
CA LYS A 7 -24.97 -12.97 14.33
C LYS A 7 -25.14 -12.75 12.80
N PRO A 8 -25.43 -13.81 12.03
CA PRO A 8 -25.85 -13.65 10.64
C PRO A 8 -27.02 -12.65 10.51
N GLY A 9 -26.92 -11.74 9.55
CA GLY A 9 -27.87 -10.64 9.33
C GLY A 9 -27.54 -9.35 10.10
N GLU A 10 -26.64 -9.39 11.09
CA GLU A 10 -26.25 -8.20 11.83
C GLU A 10 -25.11 -7.44 11.14
N THR A 11 -25.07 -6.13 11.38
CA THR A 11 -24.13 -5.21 10.76
C THR A 11 -23.27 -4.46 11.77
N ILE A 12 -22.11 -3.98 11.31
CA ILE A 12 -21.20 -3.07 12.00
C ILE A 12 -20.99 -1.89 11.06
N ARG A 13 -21.15 -0.66 11.56
CA ARG A 13 -20.86 0.56 10.80
C ARG A 13 -19.55 1.17 11.27
N ILE A 14 -18.74 1.62 10.33
CA ILE A 14 -17.48 2.34 10.61
C ILE A 14 -17.58 3.69 9.91
N GLY A 15 -17.65 4.77 10.70
CA GLY A 15 -18.02 6.08 10.17
C GLY A 15 -19.39 6.04 9.49
N ASP A 16 -19.55 6.87 8.47
CA ASP A 16 -20.81 6.98 7.73
C ASP A 16 -20.87 6.11 6.48
N ASP A 17 -19.70 5.80 5.89
CA ASP A 17 -19.61 5.24 4.55
C ASP A 17 -19.33 3.72 4.49
N ILE A 18 -18.94 3.10 5.61
CA ILE A 18 -18.58 1.68 5.64
C ILE A 18 -19.59 0.86 6.43
N VAL A 19 -20.11 -0.19 5.81
CA VAL A 19 -21.01 -1.17 6.45
C VAL A 19 -20.47 -2.59 6.26
N ILE A 20 -20.18 -3.25 7.38
CA ILE A 20 -19.77 -4.65 7.42
C ILE A 20 -20.98 -5.48 7.83
N THR A 21 -21.35 -6.47 7.03
CA THR A 21 -22.49 -7.37 7.27
C THR A 21 -22.01 -8.79 7.45
N ILE A 22 -22.42 -9.46 8.53
CA ILE A 22 -22.21 -10.90 8.66
C ILE A 22 -23.31 -11.62 7.90
N SER A 23 -23.03 -12.12 6.70
CA SER A 23 -24.06 -12.72 5.85
C SER A 23 -24.38 -14.17 6.22
N GLN A 24 -23.37 -14.98 6.58
CA GLN A 24 -23.58 -16.39 6.88
C GLN A 24 -22.45 -16.96 7.75
N LEU A 25 -22.80 -17.95 8.57
CA LEU A 25 -21.86 -18.84 9.26
C LEU A 25 -22.06 -20.26 8.74
N LYS A 26 -21.00 -20.90 8.24
CA LYS A 26 -21.04 -22.31 7.78
C LYS A 26 -19.67 -22.95 7.88
N GLY A 27 -19.59 -24.11 8.54
CA GLY A 27 -18.37 -24.92 8.61
C GLY A 27 -17.16 -24.16 9.19
N GLY A 28 -17.37 -23.37 10.24
CA GLY A 28 -16.31 -22.55 10.85
C GLY A 28 -15.86 -21.36 10.01
N ARG A 29 -16.46 -21.13 8.84
CA ARG A 29 -16.20 -19.97 7.97
C ARG A 29 -17.31 -18.94 8.13
N VAL A 30 -16.91 -17.68 8.07
CA VAL A 30 -17.82 -16.53 8.07
C VAL A 30 -17.83 -15.94 6.66
N ARG A 31 -19.02 -15.65 6.14
CA ARG A 31 -19.18 -14.87 4.92
C ARG A 31 -19.47 -13.43 5.32
N VAL A 32 -18.58 -12.52 4.95
CA VAL A 32 -18.66 -11.10 5.28
C VAL A 32 -18.99 -10.31 4.01
N GLY A 33 -20.04 -9.50 4.07
CA GLY A 33 -20.32 -8.46 3.08
C GLY A 33 -19.72 -7.15 3.55
N ILE A 34 -19.10 -6.40 2.65
CA ILE A 34 -18.52 -5.08 2.94
C ILE A 34 -19.07 -4.13 1.89
N ASP A 35 -19.77 -3.10 2.35
CA ASP A 35 -20.18 -1.96 1.55
C ASP A 35 -19.29 -0.78 1.94
N ALA A 36 -18.66 -0.17 0.94
CA ALA A 36 -17.73 0.94 1.11
C ALA A 36 -17.64 1.73 -0.22
N PRO A 37 -17.16 2.98 -0.18
CA PRO A 37 -16.94 3.77 -1.38
C PRO A 37 -15.97 3.12 -2.37
N ALA A 38 -16.14 3.41 -3.66
CA ALA A 38 -15.37 2.76 -4.74
C ALA A 38 -13.88 3.12 -4.73
N GLU A 39 -13.54 4.30 -4.22
CA GLU A 39 -12.18 4.77 -4.01
C GLU A 39 -11.43 4.00 -2.91
N MET A 40 -12.16 3.27 -2.05
CA MET A 40 -11.58 2.49 -0.95
C MET A 40 -11.32 1.05 -1.40
N GLY A 41 -10.04 0.71 -1.61
CA GLY A 41 -9.64 -0.65 -1.93
C GLY A 41 -9.85 -1.62 -0.76
N ILE A 42 -10.68 -2.65 -0.96
CA ILE A 42 -10.88 -3.74 0.01
C ILE A 42 -10.07 -4.95 -0.44
N ARG A 43 -9.15 -5.41 0.42
CA ARG A 43 -8.29 -6.56 0.13
C ARG A 43 -8.37 -7.62 1.23
N ARG A 44 -7.99 -8.83 0.88
CA ARG A 44 -7.84 -9.94 1.82
C ARG A 44 -6.47 -9.83 2.46
N GLY A 45 -6.41 -9.71 3.78
CA GLY A 45 -5.15 -9.45 4.50
C GLY A 45 -4.09 -10.54 4.31
N GLU A 46 -4.50 -11.77 4.01
CA GLU A 46 -3.57 -12.87 3.69
C GLU A 46 -2.97 -12.80 2.28
N LEU A 47 -3.48 -11.92 1.41
CA LEU A 47 -3.05 -11.78 0.02
C LEU A 47 -2.23 -10.52 -0.25
N ASP A 48 -1.93 -9.72 0.77
CA ASP A 48 -1.11 -8.53 0.58
C ASP A 48 0.36 -8.96 0.36
N ASP A 49 0.72 -9.08 -0.92
CA ASP A 49 2.09 -9.19 -1.41
C ASP A 49 2.58 -7.77 -1.74
N HIS A 50 3.50 -7.26 -0.91
CA HIS A 50 4.45 -6.20 -1.18
C HIS A 50 4.12 -5.19 -2.30
N GLN A 51 3.28 -4.17 -2.05
CA GLN A 51 3.18 -3.06 -2.99
C GLN A 51 2.80 -1.71 -2.37
N ASP A 52 3.41 -1.38 -1.23
CA ASP A 52 3.52 0.02 -0.76
C ASP A 52 4.99 0.33 -0.41
N LYS A 53 5.87 0.15 -1.40
CA LYS A 53 7.17 0.83 -1.45
C LYS A 53 7.49 1.13 -2.91
N GLN A 54 6.79 2.08 -3.51
CA GLN A 54 7.46 2.88 -4.52
C GLN A 54 8.48 3.73 -3.76
N PRO A 55 9.80 3.54 -3.91
CA PRO A 55 10.73 4.55 -3.44
C PRO A 55 10.41 5.81 -4.24
N GLU A 56 10.01 6.86 -3.52
CA GLU A 56 9.93 8.20 -4.06
C GLU A 56 11.34 8.57 -4.52
N LEU A 57 11.64 8.41 -5.80
CA LEU A 57 12.93 8.81 -6.36
C LEU A 57 12.91 10.35 -6.42
N PRO A 58 13.73 11.07 -5.64
CA PRO A 58 13.89 12.50 -5.90
C PRO A 58 14.58 12.68 -7.26
N ALA A 59 13.97 13.58 -8.03
CA ALA A 59 14.34 13.96 -9.38
C ALA A 59 15.79 14.46 -9.52
N ALA A 60 16.38 14.16 -10.67
CA ALA A 60 17.66 14.68 -11.18
C ALA A 60 18.93 14.29 -10.39
N ILE A 61 19.62 13.26 -10.87
CA ILE A 61 21.09 13.20 -10.78
C ILE A 61 21.66 14.31 -11.69
N PRO A 62 22.33 15.36 -11.18
CA PRO A 62 23.10 16.22 -12.05
C PRO A 62 24.26 15.38 -12.58
N PHE A 63 24.31 15.22 -13.90
CA PHE A 63 25.46 14.66 -14.60
C PHE A 63 26.73 15.35 -14.08
N TYR A 64 27.68 14.59 -13.55
CA TYR A 64 29.05 15.07 -13.35
C TYR A 64 29.62 15.43 -14.73
N SER A 65 29.58 16.72 -15.06
CA SER A 65 30.27 17.29 -16.21
C SER A 65 31.75 17.00 -16.06
N HIS A 66 32.32 16.35 -17.08
CA HIS A 66 33.74 16.02 -17.14
C HIS A 66 34.56 17.31 -17.14
N ALA A 67 35.08 17.71 -15.96
CA ALA A 67 36.12 18.71 -15.88
C ALA A 67 37.43 18.03 -16.32
N GLY A 68 37.87 18.37 -17.53
CA GLY A 68 39.04 17.80 -18.19
C GLY A 68 40.30 17.83 -17.33
N THR A 69 40.87 16.65 -17.11
CA THR A 69 42.29 16.50 -16.78
C THR A 69 43.10 16.79 -18.04
N HIS A 70 43.40 18.07 -18.30
CA HIS A 70 44.49 18.43 -19.18
C HIS A 70 45.81 18.20 -18.42
N ALA A 71 46.26 16.95 -18.37
CA ALA A 71 47.61 16.64 -17.90
C ALA A 71 48.60 17.14 -18.95
N GLN A 72 49.20 18.30 -18.69
CA GLN A 72 50.37 18.80 -19.41
C GLN A 72 51.55 17.84 -19.14
N ASN A 73 51.78 16.91 -20.06
CA ASN A 73 53.05 16.21 -20.17
C ASN A 73 53.99 17.06 -21.02
N SER A 74 54.93 17.81 -20.41
CA SER A 74 56.30 18.10 -20.92
C SER A 74 56.94 19.35 -20.28
N TYR A 75 58.00 19.15 -19.48
CA TYR A 75 59.23 19.97 -19.37
C TYR A 75 60.17 19.27 -18.36
N VAL A 76 61.00 18.29 -18.76
CA VAL A 76 62.44 18.38 -19.11
C VAL A 76 63.25 19.39 -18.27
N GLY A 77 64.07 18.89 -17.33
CA GLY A 77 65.04 19.70 -16.58
C GLY A 77 65.62 18.92 -15.41
#